data_AF-A0A2V5P1U9-F1
#
_entry.id   AF-A0A2V5P1U9-F1
#
_cell.length_a   1.000
_cell.length_b   1.000
_cell.length_c   1.000
_cell.angle_alpha   90.00
_cell.angle_beta   90.00
_cell.angle_gamma   90.00
#
_symmetry.space_group_name_H-M   'P 1'
#
loop_
_entity.id
_entity.type
_entity.pdbx_description
1 polymer ?
#
loop_
_entity_poly.entity_id
_entity_poly.type
_entity_poly.pdbx_seq_one_letter_code
_entity_poly.pdbx_strand_id
1 'polypeptide(L)'
;MKGSIIEEAAPRRAIVTIKDLPCVIRKKGFFGIVNRKERWGLSWKGWLVIGILIIGLVSWSVDGVYPFLAVTERVNTNVLVVEGWVHEYAIRAAIDEFNADHYERLFTTGGPIVGTGGYTNDYNTSASVGAGRLKAEGFSPDLIQMAPSQVSGRDRTYSAGRALRDWFNEHHMTVRGINVVTEDVHSRRTRLLFQKALGDGIKVGIIAVPNPDYDPKYWWRYSDGVREVIGESIAYIYARLFFWPLGQETGRRTPGLNR
;
A
#
# COMPACT_ATOMS: atom_id res chain seq x y z
N MET A 1 44.88 -102.93 25.72
CA MET A 1 44.64 -101.91 26.77
C MET A 1 44.11 -100.65 26.10
N LYS A 2 42.91 -100.20 26.51
CA LYS A 2 42.33 -98.83 26.45
C LYS A 2 42.64 -98.01 25.18
N GLY A 3 41.71 -97.85 24.24
CA GLY A 3 40.52 -96.97 24.35
C GLY A 3 40.95 -95.52 24.15
N SER A 4 40.53 -94.80 23.10
CA SER A 4 39.42 -93.85 23.20
C SER A 4 39.30 -92.98 21.94
N ILE A 5 38.12 -93.01 21.31
CA ILE A 5 37.26 -91.89 20.87
C ILE A 5 37.83 -90.84 19.88
N ILE A 6 37.27 -90.95 18.67
CA ILE A 6 37.04 -89.91 17.65
C ILE A 6 36.18 -88.75 18.18
N GLU A 7 36.61 -87.50 17.97
CA GLU A 7 35.69 -86.36 17.98
C GLU A 7 36.09 -85.30 16.93
N GLU A 8 35.18 -85.10 15.98
CA GLU A 8 35.24 -84.18 14.85
C GLU A 8 34.98 -82.74 15.32
N ALA A 9 35.97 -81.85 15.19
CA ALA A 9 35.82 -80.46 15.58
C ALA A 9 35.15 -79.65 14.44
N ALA A 10 33.89 -79.28 14.65
CA ALA A 10 33.11 -78.36 13.82
C ALA A 10 33.80 -76.98 13.60
N PRO A 11 33.57 -76.31 12.46
CA PRO A 11 34.18 -75.02 12.16
C PRO A 11 33.71 -73.94 13.15
N ARG A 12 34.67 -73.28 13.82
CA ARG A 12 34.41 -72.15 14.71
C ARG A 12 33.68 -71.03 13.94
N ARG A 13 32.43 -70.75 14.33
CA ARG A 13 31.74 -69.50 13.98
C ARG A 13 32.63 -68.33 14.40
N ALA A 14 32.99 -67.48 13.44
CA ALA A 14 33.63 -66.21 13.73
C ALA A 14 32.69 -65.39 14.61
N ILE A 15 33.04 -65.23 15.89
CA ILE A 15 32.41 -64.25 16.76
C ILE A 15 32.89 -62.89 16.26
N VAL A 16 32.00 -62.17 15.56
CA VAL A 16 32.21 -60.75 15.24
C VAL A 16 32.40 -60.04 16.58
N THR A 17 33.64 -59.65 16.85
CA THR A 17 33.98 -58.90 18.05
C THR A 17 33.38 -57.52 17.90
N ILE A 18 32.55 -57.10 18.85
CA ILE A 18 31.92 -55.76 18.91
C ILE A 18 33.02 -54.72 19.19
N LYS A 19 33.95 -54.51 18.26
CA LYS A 19 35.03 -53.53 18.38
C LYS A 19 35.05 -52.48 17.26
N ASP A 20 34.27 -52.67 16.20
CA ASP A 20 34.29 -51.76 15.03
C ASP A 20 32.95 -51.06 14.76
N LEU A 21 32.19 -50.73 15.81
CA LEU A 21 31.16 -49.70 15.70
C LEU A 21 31.82 -48.35 15.96
N PRO A 22 31.75 -47.36 15.06
CA PRO A 22 32.25 -46.02 15.35
C PRO A 22 31.47 -45.48 16.55
N CYS A 23 32.15 -45.41 17.70
CA CYS A 23 31.64 -44.76 18.88
C CYS A 23 31.45 -43.28 18.55
N VAL A 24 30.22 -42.88 18.24
CA VAL A 24 29.84 -41.47 18.22
C VAL A 24 29.90 -41.00 19.67
N ILE A 25 31.07 -40.55 20.10
CA ILE A 25 31.28 -39.98 21.43
C ILE A 25 30.44 -38.69 21.51
N ARG A 26 29.21 -38.81 22.02
CA ARG A 26 28.41 -37.67 22.46
C ARG A 26 29.09 -37.07 23.69
N LYS A 27 29.93 -36.05 23.50
CA LYS A 27 30.47 -35.23 24.59
C LYS A 27 29.33 -34.41 25.23
N LYS A 28 28.62 -35.00 26.18
CA LYS A 28 27.73 -34.26 27.10
C LYS A 28 28.59 -33.67 28.21
N GLY A 29 28.56 -32.35 28.39
CA GLY A 29 29.24 -31.66 29.49
C GLY A 29 28.27 -31.41 30.64
N PHE A 30 28.78 -31.46 31.88
CA PHE A 30 28.10 -31.02 33.11
C PHE A 30 26.77 -31.76 33.43
N PHE A 31 26.85 -33.05 33.80
CA PHE A 31 25.69 -33.84 34.28
C PHE A 31 24.43 -33.82 33.37
N GLY A 32 24.58 -33.52 32.07
CA GLY A 32 23.45 -33.42 31.14
C GLY A 32 22.74 -32.06 31.10
N ILE A 33 23.28 -31.04 31.78
CA ILE A 33 22.76 -29.67 31.78
C ILE A 33 23.13 -28.93 30.48
N VAL A 34 24.26 -29.28 29.85
CA VAL A 34 24.69 -28.66 28.59
C VAL A 34 24.88 -29.70 27.49
N ASN A 35 24.16 -29.50 26.38
CA ASN A 35 24.28 -30.33 25.17
C ASN A 35 24.97 -29.54 24.06
N ARG A 36 26.14 -30.01 23.58
CA ARG A 36 26.84 -29.40 22.45
C ARG A 36 26.09 -29.73 21.16
N LYS A 37 25.35 -28.78 20.62
CA LYS A 37 24.76 -28.86 19.27
C LYS A 37 25.73 -28.20 18.28
N GLU A 38 26.31 -28.98 17.37
CA GLU A 38 27.02 -28.41 16.21
C GLU A 38 25.98 -27.78 15.29
N ARG A 39 26.02 -26.46 15.14
CA ARG A 39 25.17 -25.71 14.22
C ARG A 39 26.07 -25.01 13.23
N TRP A 40 25.75 -25.13 11.95
CA TRP A 40 26.32 -24.28 10.92
C TRP A 40 25.81 -22.85 11.19
N GLY A 41 26.71 -21.98 11.65
CA GLY A 41 26.47 -20.55 11.76
C GLY A 41 27.06 -19.83 10.57
N LEU A 42 26.55 -18.63 10.28
CA LEU A 42 27.22 -17.76 9.31
C LEU A 42 28.61 -17.40 9.83
N SER A 43 29.62 -17.61 8.99
CA SER A 43 30.93 -17.00 9.22
C SER A 43 30.84 -15.48 9.09
N TRP A 44 31.85 -14.76 9.57
CA TRP A 44 31.99 -13.32 9.30
C TRP A 44 31.85 -12.99 7.79
N LYS A 45 32.42 -13.83 6.91
CA LYS A 45 32.27 -13.68 5.45
C LYS A 45 30.83 -13.88 5.00
N GLY A 46 30.12 -14.84 5.59
CA GLY A 46 28.70 -15.05 5.33
C GLY A 46 27.84 -13.85 5.75
N TRP A 47 28.11 -13.28 6.92
CA TRP A 47 27.43 -12.06 7.39
C TRP A 47 27.73 -10.86 6.49
N LEU A 48 28.97 -10.72 6.02
CA LEU A 48 29.36 -9.69 5.08
C LEU A 48 28.62 -9.83 3.74
N VAL A 49 28.51 -11.05 3.20
CA VAL A 49 27.74 -11.30 1.96
C VAL A 49 26.27 -10.93 2.16
N ILE A 50 25.64 -11.33 3.27
CA ILE A 50 24.25 -10.92 3.57
C ILE A 50 24.14 -9.40 3.68
N GLY A 51 25.08 -8.74 4.36
CA GLY A 51 25.11 -7.28 4.48
C GLY A 51 25.14 -6.60 3.11
N ILE A 52 26.03 -7.04 2.21
CA ILE A 52 26.12 -6.51 0.85
C ILE A 52 24.81 -6.76 0.07
N LEU A 53 24.21 -7.94 0.19
CA LEU A 53 22.93 -8.25 -0.47
C LEU A 53 21.79 -7.37 0.05
N ILE A 54 21.73 -7.12 1.36
CA ILE A 54 20.74 -6.23 1.95
C ILE A 54 20.96 -4.80 1.48
N ILE A 55 22.19 -4.29 1.49
CA ILE A 55 22.51 -2.95 1.01
C ILE A 55 22.13 -2.81 -0.46
N GLY A 56 22.50 -3.77 -1.30
CA GLY A 56 22.14 -3.78 -2.71
C GLY A 56 20.62 -3.80 -2.92
N LEU A 57 19.89 -4.61 -2.15
CA LEU A 57 18.43 -4.66 -2.20
C LEU A 57 17.81 -3.33 -1.76
N VAL A 58 18.30 -2.72 -0.67
CA VAL A 58 17.82 -1.43 -0.19
C VAL A 58 18.07 -0.35 -1.23
N SER A 59 19.29 -0.25 -1.77
CA SER A 59 19.62 0.72 -2.82
C SER A 59 18.73 0.55 -4.05
N TRP A 60 18.56 -0.67 -4.56
CA TRP A 60 17.67 -0.93 -5.69
C TRP A 60 16.20 -0.59 -5.38
N SER A 61 15.74 -0.89 -4.15
CA SER A 61 14.36 -0.56 -3.75
C SER A 61 14.15 0.94 -3.64
N VAL A 62 15.14 1.68 -3.14
CA VAL A 62 15.05 3.13 -2.95
C VAL A 62 14.81 3.85 -4.29
N ASP A 63 15.48 3.42 -5.35
CA ASP A 63 15.32 3.99 -6.69
C ASP A 63 13.96 3.62 -7.32
N GLY A 64 13.41 2.45 -6.99
CA GLY A 64 12.16 1.94 -7.59
C GLY A 64 10.88 2.33 -6.86
N VAL A 65 10.92 2.56 -5.55
CA VAL A 65 9.72 2.77 -4.73
C VAL A 65 9.03 4.08 -5.05
N TYR A 66 9.78 5.17 -5.20
CA TYR A 66 9.20 6.48 -5.51
C TYR A 66 8.44 6.48 -6.85
N PRO A 67 9.05 6.16 -8.02
CA PRO A 67 8.34 6.16 -9.29
C PRO A 67 7.25 5.08 -9.37
N PHE A 68 7.35 4.02 -8.56
CA PHE A 68 6.24 3.11 -8.38
C PHE A 68 5.05 3.84 -7.75
N LEU A 69 5.22 4.51 -6.61
CA LEU A 69 4.13 5.16 -5.89
C LEU A 69 3.60 6.43 -6.58
N ALA A 70 4.48 7.30 -7.05
CA ALA A 70 4.18 8.58 -7.72
C ALA A 70 3.82 8.39 -9.21
N VAL A 71 2.79 7.59 -9.47
CA VAL A 71 2.39 7.21 -10.83
C VAL A 71 1.48 8.26 -11.46
N THR A 72 1.77 8.61 -12.71
CA THR A 72 0.87 9.40 -13.56
C THR A 72 0.43 8.59 -14.76
N GLU A 73 -0.86 8.28 -14.84
CA GLU A 73 -1.50 7.56 -15.94
C GLU A 73 -2.84 8.22 -16.25
N ARG A 74 -2.88 9.05 -17.29
CA ARG A 74 -4.10 9.72 -17.75
C ARG A 74 -4.99 8.75 -18.52
N VAL A 75 -6.31 8.95 -18.43
CA VAL A 75 -7.30 8.33 -19.31
C VAL A 75 -8.01 9.39 -20.13
N ASN A 76 -8.48 9.04 -21.32
CA ASN A 76 -9.26 9.95 -22.15
C ASN A 76 -10.64 10.20 -21.49
N THR A 77 -10.86 11.41 -21.00
CA THR A 77 -12.08 11.85 -20.33
C THR A 77 -12.19 13.38 -20.35
N ASN A 78 -13.41 13.89 -20.13
CA ASN A 78 -13.71 15.30 -19.94
C ASN A 78 -13.93 15.68 -18.46
N VAL A 79 -13.67 14.77 -17.51
CA VAL A 79 -13.85 15.00 -16.07
C VAL A 79 -12.53 14.98 -15.33
N LEU A 80 -12.16 16.12 -14.74
CA LEU A 80 -11.03 16.26 -13.84
C LEU A 80 -11.53 16.22 -12.39
N VAL A 81 -10.81 15.55 -11.51
CA VAL A 81 -11.12 15.47 -10.08
C VAL A 81 -9.89 15.89 -9.31
N VAL A 82 -10.05 16.80 -8.36
CA VAL A 82 -8.97 17.28 -7.49
C VAL A 82 -9.25 16.82 -6.06
N GLU A 83 -8.29 16.15 -5.44
CA GLU A 83 -8.39 15.86 -3.99
C GLU A 83 -8.31 17.17 -3.21
N GLY A 84 -9.32 17.48 -2.41
CA GLY A 84 -9.44 18.82 -1.83
C GLY A 84 -8.49 19.11 -0.66
N TRP A 85 -7.73 18.11 -0.20
CA TRP A 85 -6.71 18.30 0.83
C TRP A 85 -5.37 18.79 0.26
N VAL A 86 -5.16 18.67 -1.07
CA VAL A 86 -3.89 19.01 -1.71
C VAL A 86 -3.53 20.49 -1.58
N HIS A 87 -2.24 20.76 -1.45
CA HIS A 87 -1.62 22.06 -1.33
C HIS A 87 -1.70 22.88 -2.61
N GLU A 88 -1.38 24.18 -2.50
CA GLU A 88 -1.50 25.16 -3.57
C GLU A 88 -0.76 24.79 -4.85
N TYR A 89 0.42 24.14 -4.75
CA TYR A 89 1.18 23.71 -5.92
C TYR A 89 0.41 22.69 -6.76
N ALA A 90 -0.31 21.76 -6.12
CA ALA A 90 -1.14 20.77 -6.79
C ALA A 90 -2.45 21.38 -7.33
N ILE A 91 -2.98 22.42 -6.67
CA ILE A 91 -4.11 23.20 -7.19
C ILE A 91 -3.72 23.91 -8.50
N ARG A 92 -2.55 24.57 -8.54
CA ARG A 92 -2.05 25.21 -9.75
C ARG A 92 -1.82 24.20 -10.87
N ALA A 93 -1.17 23.08 -10.56
CA ALA A 93 -0.98 21.99 -11.52
C ALA A 93 -2.32 21.42 -12.04
N ALA A 94 -3.36 21.34 -11.20
CA ALA A 94 -4.70 20.93 -11.63
C ALA A 94 -5.35 21.95 -12.58
N ILE A 95 -5.15 23.25 -12.36
CA ILE A 95 -5.63 24.31 -13.25
C ILE A 95 -4.90 24.24 -14.60
N ASP A 96 -3.57 24.07 -14.57
CA ASP A 96 -2.76 23.92 -15.79
C ASP A 96 -3.19 22.69 -16.60
N GLU A 97 -3.40 21.55 -15.92
CA GLU A 97 -3.92 20.31 -16.53
C GLU A 97 -5.32 20.53 -17.11
N PHE A 98 -6.22 21.21 -16.40
CA PHE A 98 -7.56 21.50 -16.88
C PHE A 98 -7.53 22.34 -18.17
N ASN A 99 -6.68 23.37 -18.20
CA ASN A 99 -6.57 24.29 -19.33
C ASN A 99 -5.85 23.69 -20.55
N ALA A 100 -4.97 22.69 -20.33
CA ALA A 100 -4.17 22.08 -21.38
C ALA A 100 -4.90 20.96 -22.14
N ASP A 101 -5.94 20.36 -21.56
CA ASP A 101 -6.62 19.17 -22.09
C ASP A 101 -8.13 19.41 -22.24
N HIS A 102 -8.87 18.39 -22.67
CA HIS A 102 -10.28 18.46 -23.06
C HIS A 102 -11.27 18.34 -21.89
N TYR A 103 -10.92 18.85 -20.71
CA TYR A 103 -11.79 18.78 -19.54
C TYR A 103 -12.93 19.81 -19.64
N GLU A 104 -14.14 19.39 -19.30
CA GLU A 104 -15.34 20.22 -19.29
C GLU A 104 -15.83 20.54 -17.87
N ARG A 105 -15.52 19.65 -16.91
CA ARG A 105 -15.95 19.78 -15.52
C ARG A 105 -14.82 19.40 -14.56
N LEU A 106 -14.69 20.20 -13.50
CA LEU A 106 -13.74 19.96 -12.42
C LEU A 106 -14.49 19.65 -11.13
N PHE A 107 -14.20 18.51 -10.54
CA PHE A 107 -14.74 18.10 -9.25
C PHE A 107 -13.72 18.29 -8.14
N THR A 108 -14.16 18.73 -6.97
CA THR A 108 -13.35 18.64 -5.74
C THR A 108 -13.94 17.60 -4.81
N THR A 109 -13.08 16.78 -4.22
CA THR A 109 -13.50 15.67 -3.36
C THR A 109 -12.83 15.70 -2.01
N GLY A 110 -13.40 15.01 -1.04
CA GLY A 110 -12.79 14.82 0.28
C GLY A 110 -13.79 14.90 1.42
N GLY A 111 -13.42 14.28 2.53
CA GLY A 111 -14.27 14.20 3.72
C GLY A 111 -14.11 15.39 4.67
N PRO A 112 -14.68 15.31 5.87
CA PRO A 112 -14.58 16.37 6.87
C PRO A 112 -13.13 16.70 7.22
N ILE A 113 -12.88 17.98 7.50
CA ILE A 113 -11.54 18.45 7.85
C ILE A 113 -11.06 17.73 9.12
N VAL A 114 -9.79 17.32 9.15
CA VAL A 114 -9.24 16.62 10.31
C VAL A 114 -9.27 17.54 11.53
N GLY A 115 -9.74 17.02 12.66
CA GLY A 115 -9.78 17.77 13.92
C GLY A 115 -11.10 18.52 14.19
N THR A 116 -12.07 18.52 13.28
CA THR A 116 -13.37 19.22 13.47
C THR A 116 -14.45 18.38 14.16
N GLY A 117 -14.14 17.17 14.62
CA GLY A 117 -15.11 16.28 15.26
C GLY A 117 -16.04 15.52 14.30
N GLY A 118 -15.83 15.65 12.98
CA GLY A 118 -16.55 14.92 11.94
C GLY A 118 -17.29 15.82 10.96
N TYR A 119 -18.25 15.24 10.22
CA TYR A 119 -19.05 15.99 9.25
C TYR A 119 -20.06 16.89 9.98
N THR A 120 -20.05 18.18 9.64
CA THR A 120 -21.03 19.15 10.12
C THR A 120 -21.85 19.76 8.99
N ASN A 121 -21.19 20.12 7.88
CA ASN A 121 -21.78 20.62 6.65
C ASN A 121 -20.74 20.50 5.51
N ASP A 122 -21.18 20.70 4.26
CA ASP A 122 -20.33 20.60 3.08
C ASP A 122 -19.17 21.59 3.06
N TYR A 123 -19.32 22.76 3.72
CA TYR A 123 -18.29 23.79 3.80
C TYR A 123 -17.15 23.47 4.78
N ASN A 124 -17.32 22.45 5.64
CA ASN A 124 -16.31 21.96 6.57
C ASN A 124 -15.67 20.65 6.08
N THR A 125 -15.44 20.53 4.77
CA THR A 125 -14.84 19.36 4.14
C THR A 125 -13.56 19.72 3.38
N SER A 126 -12.72 18.74 3.10
CA SER A 126 -11.57 18.96 2.22
C SER A 126 -12.05 19.34 0.81
N ALA A 127 -13.20 18.83 0.36
CA ALA A 127 -13.78 19.22 -0.93
C ALA A 127 -14.04 20.74 -1.02
N SER A 128 -14.57 21.36 0.04
CA SER A 128 -14.76 22.81 0.09
C SER A 128 -13.44 23.57 0.19
N VAL A 129 -12.44 23.05 0.92
CA VAL A 129 -11.09 23.63 0.96
C VAL A 129 -10.46 23.66 -0.43
N GLY A 130 -10.49 22.55 -1.16
CA GLY A 130 -9.99 22.47 -2.54
C GLY A 130 -10.72 23.42 -3.48
N ALA A 131 -12.05 23.50 -3.38
CA ALA A 131 -12.85 24.42 -4.18
C ALA A 131 -12.52 25.88 -3.85
N GLY A 132 -12.31 26.22 -2.58
CA GLY A 132 -11.88 27.53 -2.13
C GLY A 132 -10.50 27.90 -2.68
N ARG A 133 -9.54 26.97 -2.67
CA ARG A 133 -8.20 27.18 -3.23
C ARG A 133 -8.24 27.40 -4.75
N LEU A 134 -9.02 26.61 -5.49
CA LEU A 134 -9.22 26.81 -6.93
C LEU A 134 -9.79 28.20 -7.25
N LYS A 135 -10.80 28.63 -6.49
CA LYS A 135 -11.38 29.98 -6.64
C LYS A 135 -10.36 31.08 -6.31
N ALA A 136 -9.55 30.88 -5.28
CA ALA A 136 -8.50 31.83 -4.89
C ALA A 136 -7.42 31.99 -5.97
N GLU A 137 -7.13 30.91 -6.70
CA GLU A 137 -6.22 30.91 -7.87
C GLU A 137 -6.90 31.39 -9.17
N GLY A 138 -8.14 31.90 -9.09
CA GLY A 138 -8.85 32.52 -10.22
C GLY A 138 -9.60 31.54 -11.14
N PHE A 139 -9.74 30.27 -10.75
CA PHE A 139 -10.50 29.30 -11.54
C PHE A 139 -12.01 29.63 -11.51
N SER A 140 -12.68 29.45 -12.66
CA SER A 140 -14.10 29.81 -12.82
C SER A 140 -14.99 29.01 -11.85
N PRO A 141 -15.75 29.67 -10.95
CA PRO A 141 -16.63 28.98 -10.00
C PRO A 141 -17.69 28.09 -10.66
N ASP A 142 -18.14 28.45 -11.87
CA ASP A 142 -19.19 27.73 -12.60
C ASP A 142 -18.72 26.36 -13.13
N LEU A 143 -17.40 26.16 -13.19
CA LEU A 143 -16.79 24.89 -13.61
C LEU A 143 -16.43 23.98 -12.43
N ILE A 144 -16.54 24.47 -11.19
CA ILE A 144 -16.18 23.75 -9.97
C ILE A 144 -17.42 23.10 -9.38
N GLN A 145 -17.40 21.77 -9.30
CA GLN A 145 -18.41 21.00 -8.60
C GLN A 145 -17.83 20.31 -7.36
N MET A 146 -18.39 20.60 -6.19
CA MET A 146 -18.00 19.87 -4.97
C MET A 146 -18.72 18.53 -4.91
N ALA A 147 -17.98 17.49 -4.53
CA ALA A 147 -18.49 16.17 -4.15
C ALA A 147 -17.95 15.80 -2.74
N PRO A 148 -18.51 16.42 -1.69
CA PRO A 148 -18.04 16.23 -0.32
C PRO A 148 -18.40 14.84 0.21
N SER A 149 -17.47 14.18 0.90
CA SER A 149 -17.77 12.95 1.63
C SER A 149 -18.23 13.30 3.04
N GLN A 150 -19.32 12.67 3.49
CA GLN A 150 -19.81 12.83 4.86
C GLN A 150 -19.12 11.86 5.85
N VAL A 151 -18.31 10.92 5.34
CA VAL A 151 -17.65 9.91 6.16
C VAL A 151 -16.41 10.50 6.81
N SER A 152 -16.37 10.42 8.14
CA SER A 152 -15.20 10.80 8.96
C SER A 152 -14.37 9.57 9.29
N GLY A 153 -13.05 9.74 9.46
CA GLY A 153 -12.18 8.69 10.02
C GLY A 153 -11.58 7.73 8.99
N ARG A 154 -11.87 6.42 9.09
CA ARG A 154 -11.23 5.35 8.31
C ARG A 154 -11.57 5.47 6.81
N ASP A 155 -10.64 5.08 5.93
CA ASP A 155 -10.86 4.94 4.48
C ASP A 155 -11.37 6.21 3.76
N ARG A 156 -10.82 7.38 4.12
CA ARG A 156 -11.23 8.70 3.58
C ARG A 156 -11.16 8.80 2.07
N THR A 157 -10.06 8.35 1.47
CA THR A 157 -9.86 8.39 0.01
C THR A 157 -10.92 7.55 -0.73
N TYR A 158 -11.23 6.35 -0.23
CA TYR A 158 -12.31 5.53 -0.78
C TYR A 158 -13.68 6.20 -0.62
N SER A 159 -13.94 6.78 0.55
CA SER A 159 -15.22 7.45 0.83
C SER A 159 -15.40 8.75 0.03
N ALA A 160 -14.31 9.42 -0.34
CA ALA A 160 -14.30 10.53 -1.30
C ALA A 160 -14.67 10.05 -2.71
N GLY A 161 -14.03 8.98 -3.21
CA GLY A 161 -14.40 8.39 -4.50
C GLY A 161 -15.85 7.87 -4.54
N ARG A 162 -16.36 7.37 -3.41
CA ARG A 162 -17.75 6.92 -3.28
C ARG A 162 -18.73 8.09 -3.33
N ALA A 163 -18.45 9.15 -2.59
CA ALA A 163 -19.27 10.37 -2.62
C ALA A 163 -19.33 10.95 -4.04
N LEU A 164 -18.23 10.92 -4.78
CA LEU A 164 -18.20 11.31 -6.19
C LEU A 164 -19.09 10.42 -7.07
N ARG A 165 -19.03 9.10 -6.89
CA ARG A 165 -19.92 8.17 -7.60
C ARG A 165 -21.39 8.46 -7.31
N ASP A 166 -21.72 8.62 -6.04
CA ASP A 166 -23.08 8.87 -5.60
C ASP A 166 -23.59 10.20 -6.17
N TRP A 167 -22.73 11.24 -6.20
CA TRP A 167 -23.02 12.51 -6.87
C TRP A 167 -23.33 12.32 -8.37
N PHE A 168 -22.52 11.54 -9.11
CA PHE A 168 -22.79 11.27 -10.53
C PHE A 168 -24.15 10.60 -10.74
N ASN A 169 -24.49 9.65 -9.88
CA ASN A 169 -25.77 8.93 -9.96
C ASN A 169 -26.96 9.85 -9.68
N GLU A 170 -26.87 10.67 -8.61
CA GLU A 170 -27.92 11.62 -8.23
C GLU A 170 -28.19 12.66 -9.33
N HIS A 171 -27.14 13.10 -10.02
CA HIS A 171 -27.22 14.08 -11.10
C HIS A 171 -27.41 13.45 -12.49
N HIS A 172 -27.64 12.13 -12.57
CA HIS A 172 -27.82 11.38 -13.82
C HIS A 172 -26.69 11.61 -14.84
N MET A 173 -25.48 11.84 -14.35
CA MET A 173 -24.31 12.13 -15.17
C MET A 173 -23.63 10.82 -15.58
N THR A 174 -23.64 10.55 -16.89
CA THR A 174 -22.95 9.36 -17.43
C THR A 174 -21.47 9.66 -17.61
N VAL A 175 -20.62 9.05 -16.77
CA VAL A 175 -19.17 9.21 -16.79
C VAL A 175 -18.51 7.88 -17.17
N ARG A 176 -17.62 7.90 -18.17
CA ARG A 176 -16.88 6.70 -18.61
C ARG A 176 -15.44 6.65 -18.09
N GLY A 177 -14.91 7.77 -17.62
CA GLY A 177 -13.62 7.85 -16.96
C GLY A 177 -13.44 9.17 -16.23
N ILE A 178 -12.44 9.23 -15.36
CA ILE A 178 -12.03 10.45 -14.65
C ILE A 178 -10.50 10.47 -14.59
N ASN A 179 -9.91 11.67 -14.52
CA ASN A 179 -8.52 11.84 -14.10
C ASN A 179 -8.51 12.49 -12.71
N VAL A 180 -7.82 11.87 -11.76
CA VAL A 180 -7.70 12.40 -10.40
C VAL A 180 -6.33 13.06 -10.23
N VAL A 181 -6.31 14.30 -9.79
CA VAL A 181 -5.09 15.04 -9.42
C VAL A 181 -4.88 14.91 -7.92
N THR A 182 -3.68 14.47 -7.54
CA THR A 182 -3.24 14.37 -6.16
C THR A 182 -1.73 14.54 -6.04
N GLU A 183 -1.22 14.52 -4.82
CA GLU A 183 0.19 14.75 -4.55
C GLU A 183 0.99 13.46 -4.66
N ASP A 184 2.02 13.51 -5.50
CA ASP A 184 3.20 12.68 -5.39
C ASP A 184 2.89 11.18 -5.16
N VAL A 185 3.56 10.54 -4.20
CA VAL A 185 3.46 9.12 -3.84
C VAL A 185 2.09 8.69 -3.33
N HIS A 186 1.18 9.62 -3.04
CA HIS A 186 -0.20 9.29 -2.68
C HIS A 186 -1.01 8.76 -3.87
N SER A 187 -0.60 9.13 -5.09
CA SER A 187 -1.30 8.84 -6.35
C SER A 187 -1.65 7.36 -6.55
N ARG A 188 -0.72 6.42 -6.37
CA ARG A 188 -1.02 5.00 -6.60
C ARG A 188 -2.12 4.47 -5.68
N ARG A 189 -2.13 4.87 -4.41
CA ARG A 189 -3.17 4.46 -3.47
C ARG A 189 -4.50 5.13 -3.77
N THR A 190 -4.49 6.41 -4.13
CA THR A 190 -5.70 7.13 -4.58
C THR A 190 -6.33 6.43 -5.76
N ARG A 191 -5.57 6.14 -6.81
CA ARG A 191 -6.08 5.44 -8.00
C ARG A 191 -6.74 4.11 -7.65
N LEU A 192 -6.09 3.29 -6.82
CA LEU A 192 -6.64 2.01 -6.38
C LEU A 192 -7.98 2.17 -5.64
N LEU A 193 -8.07 3.14 -4.72
CA LEU A 193 -9.26 3.33 -3.89
C LEU A 193 -10.40 4.00 -4.66
N PHE A 194 -10.11 4.95 -5.54
CA PHE A 194 -11.11 5.53 -6.44
C PHE A 194 -11.65 4.49 -7.42
N GLN A 195 -10.79 3.64 -8.00
CA GLN A 195 -11.25 2.55 -8.87
C GLN A 195 -12.18 1.58 -8.13
N LYS A 196 -11.83 1.21 -6.89
CA LYS A 196 -12.71 0.37 -6.03
C LYS A 196 -14.04 1.07 -5.72
N ALA A 197 -14.05 2.39 -5.55
CA ALA A 197 -15.24 3.14 -5.20
C ALA A 197 -16.20 3.32 -6.38
N LEU A 198 -15.66 3.67 -7.55
CA LEU A 198 -16.41 3.94 -8.78
C LEU A 198 -16.83 2.65 -9.51
N GLY A 199 -16.13 1.53 -9.24
CA GLY A 199 -16.37 0.24 -9.89
C GLY A 199 -15.74 0.16 -11.29
N ASP A 200 -15.85 -1.00 -11.92
CA ASP A 200 -15.13 -1.31 -13.17
C ASP A 200 -15.71 -0.60 -14.42
N GLY A 201 -16.90 0.01 -14.30
CA GLY A 201 -17.54 0.74 -15.39
C GLY A 201 -16.94 2.12 -15.69
N ILE A 202 -16.12 2.67 -14.78
CA ILE A 202 -15.49 3.98 -14.90
C ILE A 202 -13.98 3.81 -14.83
N LYS A 203 -13.26 4.25 -15.86
CA LYS A 203 -11.79 4.23 -15.87
C LYS A 203 -11.23 5.34 -14.98
N VAL A 204 -10.32 4.99 -14.06
CA VAL A 204 -9.66 5.99 -13.22
C VAL A 204 -8.21 6.19 -13.66
N GLY A 205 -7.97 7.35 -14.26
CA GLY A 205 -6.64 7.92 -14.43
C GLY A 205 -6.20 8.71 -13.19
N ILE A 206 -4.91 8.95 -13.08
CA ILE A 206 -4.28 9.59 -11.93
C ILE A 206 -3.13 10.48 -12.40
N ILE A 207 -2.95 11.61 -11.75
CA ILE A 207 -1.90 12.59 -12.01
C ILE A 207 -1.24 12.88 -10.68
N ALA A 208 0.03 12.49 -10.56
CA ALA A 208 0.86 12.72 -9.40
C ALA A 208 1.59 14.06 -9.58
N VAL A 209 1.28 15.04 -8.74
CA VAL A 209 1.99 16.32 -8.71
C VAL A 209 3.17 16.21 -7.76
N PRO A 210 4.42 16.38 -8.21
CA PRO A 210 5.59 16.28 -7.35
C PRO A 210 5.56 17.31 -6.21
N ASN A 211 5.95 16.89 -5.01
CA ASN A 211 6.10 17.80 -3.89
C ASN A 211 7.33 18.71 -4.09
N PRO A 212 7.21 20.05 -4.07
CA PRO A 212 8.34 20.95 -4.26
C PRO A 212 9.35 20.97 -3.09
N ASP A 213 8.98 20.44 -1.92
CA ASP A 213 9.80 20.50 -0.70
C ASP A 213 10.94 19.47 -0.68
N TYR A 214 10.95 18.50 -1.60
CA TYR A 214 12.06 17.56 -1.75
C TYR A 214 12.26 17.12 -3.20
N ASP A 215 13.48 16.67 -3.52
CA ASP A 215 13.77 16.11 -4.84
C ASP A 215 13.27 14.66 -4.94
N PRO A 216 12.33 14.35 -5.85
CA PRO A 216 11.85 13.00 -6.14
C PRO A 216 12.96 11.95 -6.32
N LYS A 217 14.08 12.32 -6.93
CA LYS A 217 15.19 11.42 -7.23
C LYS A 217 16.03 11.13 -6.00
N TYR A 218 16.01 12.00 -5.00
CA TYR A 218 16.81 11.88 -3.78
C TYR A 218 15.96 11.99 -2.52
N TRP A 219 14.70 11.53 -2.60
CA TRP A 219 13.67 11.64 -1.55
C TRP A 219 14.16 11.18 -0.17
N TRP A 220 15.04 10.16 -0.13
CA TRP A 220 15.57 9.60 1.11
C TRP A 220 16.53 10.53 1.87
N ARG A 221 16.95 11.64 1.26
CA ARG A 221 17.78 12.67 1.91
C ARG A 221 16.94 13.68 2.71
N TYR A 222 15.62 13.65 2.56
CA TYR A 222 14.69 14.60 3.14
C TYR A 222 13.76 13.87 4.13
N SER A 223 13.55 14.44 5.32
CA SER A 223 12.68 13.83 6.33
C SER A 223 11.25 13.64 5.82
N ASP A 224 10.75 14.60 5.05
CA ASP A 224 9.40 14.56 4.51
C ASP A 224 9.27 13.51 3.41
N GLY A 225 10.24 13.46 2.47
CA GLY A 225 10.31 12.39 1.47
C GLY A 225 10.36 11.00 2.10
N VAL A 226 11.19 10.78 3.14
CA VAL A 226 11.23 9.49 3.87
C VAL A 226 9.87 9.16 4.49
N ARG A 227 9.25 10.12 5.18
CA ARG A 227 7.97 9.93 5.86
C ARG A 227 6.85 9.60 4.87
N GLU A 228 6.74 10.34 3.78
CA GLU A 228 5.71 10.16 2.77
C GLU A 228 5.88 8.84 2.02
N VAL A 229 7.08 8.56 1.51
CA VAL A 229 7.34 7.35 0.71
C VAL A 229 7.13 6.07 1.52
N ILE A 230 7.65 6.02 2.75
CA ILE A 230 7.46 4.85 3.63
C ILE A 230 6.00 4.75 4.06
N GLY A 231 5.38 5.86 4.46
CA GLY A 231 3.99 5.92 4.88
C GLY A 231 3.04 5.42 3.79
N GLU A 232 3.20 5.90 2.56
CA GLU A 232 2.39 5.49 1.43
C GLU A 232 2.71 4.09 0.94
N SER A 233 3.96 3.61 1.06
CA SER A 233 4.29 2.20 0.82
C SER A 233 3.46 1.27 1.70
N ILE A 234 3.45 1.53 3.01
CA ILE A 234 2.71 0.72 3.99
C ILE A 234 1.20 0.86 3.75
N ALA A 235 0.71 2.09 3.57
CA ALA A 235 -0.71 2.35 3.35
C ALA A 235 -1.21 1.72 2.05
N TYR A 236 -0.43 1.73 0.98
CA TYR A 236 -0.77 1.09 -0.28
C TYR A 236 -0.83 -0.44 -0.15
N ILE A 237 0.17 -1.06 0.49
CA ILE A 237 0.16 -2.51 0.77
C ILE A 237 -1.08 -2.87 1.60
N TYR A 238 -1.39 -2.08 2.63
CA TYR A 238 -2.60 -2.26 3.42
C TYR A 238 -3.86 -2.17 2.55
N ALA A 239 -4.00 -1.14 1.72
CA ALA A 239 -5.15 -0.96 0.84
C ALA A 239 -5.26 -2.08 -0.23
N ARG A 240 -4.12 -2.59 -0.71
CA ARG A 240 -4.09 -3.61 -1.77
C ARG A 240 -4.41 -5.00 -1.27
N LEU A 241 -3.97 -5.34 -0.05
CA LEU A 241 -4.06 -6.68 0.52
C LEU A 241 -5.13 -6.82 1.60
N PHE A 242 -5.49 -5.73 2.30
CA PHE A 242 -6.32 -5.75 3.50
C PHE A 242 -7.57 -4.84 3.43
N PHE A 243 -7.77 -4.11 2.34
CA PHE A 243 -8.97 -3.30 2.14
C PHE A 243 -9.93 -3.95 1.14
N TRP A 244 -11.05 -4.41 1.68
CA TRP A 244 -12.22 -4.85 0.93
C TRP A 244 -13.34 -3.86 1.21
N PRO A 245 -13.88 -3.20 0.19
CA PRO A 245 -15.12 -2.46 0.36
C PRO A 245 -16.17 -3.48 0.76
N LEU A 246 -16.61 -3.47 2.02
CA LEU A 246 -17.70 -4.34 2.44
C LEU A 246 -18.89 -4.00 1.55
N GLY A 247 -19.38 -5.00 0.83
CA GLY A 247 -20.62 -4.90 0.06
C GLY A 247 -21.72 -4.45 1.00
N GLN A 248 -22.13 -3.20 0.88
CA GLN A 248 -23.45 -2.80 1.33
C GLN A 248 -24.34 -3.07 0.13
N GLU A 249 -24.83 -4.30 0.08
CA GLU A 249 -25.89 -4.70 -0.84
C GLU A 249 -27.10 -3.77 -0.68
N THR A 250 -27.59 -3.29 -1.82
CA THR A 250 -29.00 -3.07 -2.15
C THR A 250 -29.98 -2.93 -0.97
N GLY A 251 -30.53 -1.73 -0.82
CA GLY A 251 -31.93 -1.53 -0.44
C GLY A 251 -32.45 -2.24 0.81
N ARG A 252 -32.28 -1.61 1.97
CA ARG A 252 -33.40 -1.48 2.91
C ARG A 252 -33.58 -0.01 3.24
N ARG A 253 -34.57 0.61 2.58
CA ARG A 253 -35.30 1.73 3.18
C ARG A 253 -35.77 1.24 4.55
N THR A 254 -35.25 1.81 5.62
CA THR A 254 -35.99 1.85 6.88
C THR A 254 -37.27 2.63 6.60
N PRO A 255 -38.47 2.05 6.78
CA PRO A 255 -39.69 2.85 6.79
C PRO A 255 -39.55 3.86 7.92
N GLY A 256 -39.78 5.13 7.62
CA GLY A 256 -39.81 6.18 8.61
C GLY A 256 -40.73 5.79 9.76
N LEU A 257 -40.21 5.91 10.98
CA LEU A 257 -41.05 5.94 12.16
C LEU A 257 -41.58 7.38 12.23
N ASN A 258 -42.81 7.57 11.78
CA ASN A 258 -43.57 8.79 12.07
C ASN A 258 -43.68 8.93 13.60
N ARG A 259 -43.12 10.02 14.13
CA ARG A 259 -43.64 10.77 15.28
C ARG A 259 -43.16 12.21 15.21
#